data_AF-A0A5B6X660-F1
#
_entry.id   AF-A0A5B6X660-F1
#
_cell.length_a   1.000
_cell.length_b   1.000
_cell.length_c   1.000
_cell.angle_alpha   90.00
_cell.angle_beta   90.00
_cell.angle_gamma   90.00
#
_symmetry.space_group_name_H-M   'P 1'
#
loop_
_entity.id
_entity.type
_entity.pdbx_description
1 polymer ?
#
loop_
_entity_poly.entity_id
_entity_poly.type
_entity_poly.pdbx_seq_one_letter_code
_entity_poly.pdbx_strand_id
1 'polypeptide(L)'
;MASTTSIGNFLLKRQEKRLAVVKTSNSINPIVWDDIPILNLDMWEHAYYLDYKNDKVRYVSTFMNHLVSWNAATIRMARAEAFVNLGEPKIPIA
;
A
#
# COMPACT_ATOMS: atom_id res chain seq x y z
N MET A 1 26.53 -4.45 1.80
CA MET A 1 25.17 -5.02 1.88
C MET A 1 24.19 -3.89 1.68
N ALA A 2 23.47 -3.83 0.56
CA ALA A 2 22.52 -2.75 0.33
C ALA A 2 21.28 -2.99 1.21
N SER A 3 21.11 -2.20 2.27
CA SER A 3 19.86 -2.11 3.00
C SER A 3 18.82 -1.57 2.03
N THR A 4 18.06 -2.45 1.36
CA THR A 4 16.97 -2.01 0.50
C THR A 4 15.80 -1.60 1.37
N THR A 5 15.91 -0.38 1.86
CA THR A 5 14.88 0.38 2.54
C THR A 5 13.68 0.51 1.63
N SER A 6 12.63 -0.26 1.90
CA SER A 6 11.51 -0.38 0.98
C SER A 6 10.18 -0.53 1.70
N ILE A 7 9.12 -0.12 1.03
CA ILE A 7 7.75 -0.24 1.52
C ILE A 7 7.00 -1.16 0.54
N GLY A 8 6.30 -2.15 1.08
CA GLY A 8 5.37 -2.98 0.32
C GLY A 8 3.99 -2.32 0.31
N ASN A 9 3.52 -1.91 -0.85
CA ASN A 9 2.24 -1.21 -1.01
C ASN A 9 1.25 -2.13 -1.74
N PHE A 10 0.11 -2.39 -1.13
CA PHE A 10 -1.06 -2.98 -1.77
C PHE A 10 -1.99 -1.84 -2.13
N LEU A 11 -2.21 -1.63 -3.42
CA LEU A 11 -2.87 -0.44 -3.94
C LEU A 11 -3.83 -0.77 -5.07
N LEU A 12 -4.76 0.15 -5.33
CA LEU A 12 -5.58 0.16 -6.53
C LEU A 12 -4.93 1.12 -7.54
N LYS A 13 -4.59 0.58 -8.71
CA LYS A 13 -4.15 1.39 -9.83
C LYS A 13 -5.32 2.13 -10.44
N ARG A 14 -5.32 3.46 -10.36
CA ARG A 14 -6.49 4.29 -10.74
C ARG A 14 -6.81 4.15 -12.22
N GLN A 15 -5.81 4.33 -13.09
CA GLN A 15 -5.99 4.30 -14.54
C GLN A 15 -6.33 2.88 -15.05
N GLU A 16 -5.69 1.87 -14.47
CA GLU A 16 -5.85 0.47 -14.87
C GLU A 16 -7.05 -0.22 -14.22
N LYS A 17 -7.72 0.45 -13.25
CA LYS A 17 -8.85 -0.07 -12.46
C LYS A 17 -8.62 -1.46 -11.87
N ARG A 18 -7.39 -1.73 -11.41
CA ARG A 18 -7.01 -3.05 -10.89
C ARG A 18 -6.14 -2.96 -9.66
N LEU A 19 -6.17 -4.00 -8.83
CA LEU A 19 -5.26 -4.15 -7.71
C LEU A 19 -3.84 -4.45 -8.19
N ALA A 20 -2.86 -3.91 -7.46
CA ALA A 20 -1.45 -4.18 -7.67
C ALA A 20 -0.70 -4.20 -6.34
N VAL A 21 0.38 -4.97 -6.31
CA VAL A 21 1.38 -4.92 -5.23
C VAL A 21 2.62 -4.25 -5.79
N VAL A 22 3.00 -3.13 -5.20
CA VAL A 22 4.11 -2.30 -5.65
C VAL A 22 5.09 -2.11 -4.52
N LYS A 23 6.36 -2.38 -4.80
CA LYS A 23 7.46 -2.07 -3.89
C LYS A 23 7.98 -0.68 -4.23
N THR A 24 8.00 0.21 -3.25
CA THR A 24 8.63 1.53 -3.38
C THR A 24 9.93 1.58 -2.58
N SER A 25 10.85 2.42 -3.04
CA SER A 25 12.10 2.68 -2.31
C SER A 25 11.88 3.81 -1.32
N ASN A 26 12.51 3.71 -0.14
CA ASN A 26 12.47 4.72 0.91
C ASN A 26 11.03 5.12 1.27
N SER A 27 10.73 6.42 1.29
CA SER A 27 9.43 6.98 1.67
C SER A 27 8.54 7.35 0.48
N ILE A 28 8.82 6.81 -0.72
CA ILE A 28 7.99 7.07 -1.89
C ILE A 28 6.61 6.46 -1.67
N ASN A 29 5.57 7.30 -1.73
CA ASN A 29 4.18 6.92 -1.57
C ASN A 29 3.48 6.87 -2.95
N PRO A 30 2.74 5.80 -3.29
CA PRO A 30 2.06 5.69 -4.58
C PRO A 30 1.05 6.78 -4.93
N ILE A 31 0.62 7.59 -3.96
CA ILE A 31 -0.22 8.78 -4.19
C ILE A 31 0.42 9.72 -5.23
N VAL A 32 1.75 9.76 -5.35
CA VAL A 32 2.44 10.60 -6.35
C VAL A 32 2.17 10.18 -7.81
N TRP A 33 1.59 9.00 -8.02
CA TRP A 33 1.20 8.46 -9.34
C TRP A 33 -0.32 8.36 -9.49
N ASP A 34 -1.09 9.07 -8.65
CA ASP A 34 -2.56 9.00 -8.57
C ASP A 34 -3.12 7.60 -8.26
N ASP A 35 -2.27 6.67 -7.81
CA ASP A 35 -2.67 5.36 -7.33
C ASP A 35 -3.17 5.47 -5.89
N ILE A 36 -4.09 4.57 -5.50
CA ILE A 36 -4.79 4.65 -4.22
C ILE A 36 -4.27 3.54 -3.29
N PRO A 37 -3.47 3.86 -2.26
CA PRO A 37 -2.96 2.86 -1.32
C PRO A 37 -4.08 2.28 -0.44
N ILE A 38 -4.14 0.96 -0.33
CA ILE A 38 -5.13 0.24 0.47
C ILE A 38 -4.50 -0.29 1.77
N LEU A 39 -3.31 -0.89 1.66
CA LEU A 39 -2.53 -1.43 2.78
C LEU A 39 -1.05 -1.19 2.49
N ASN A 40 -0.30 -0.77 3.51
CA ASN A 40 1.16 -0.62 3.41
C ASN A 40 1.84 -1.44 4.50
N LEU A 41 2.98 -2.03 4.13
CA LEU A 41 3.87 -2.75 5.02
C LEU A 41 5.25 -2.09 4.98
N ASP A 42 5.66 -1.55 6.12
CA ASP A 42 6.99 -0.97 6.27
C ASP A 42 8.03 -2.09 6.38
N MET A 43 9.02 -2.10 5.47
CA MET A 43 10.12 -3.06 5.48
C MET A 43 11.46 -2.41 5.86
N TRP A 44 11.46 -1.22 6.45
CA TRP A 44 12.65 -0.65 7.08
C TRP A 44 13.04 -1.48 8.30
N GLU A 45 14.34 -1.67 8.52
CA GLU A 45 14.84 -2.50 9.64
C GLU A 45 14.31 -1.99 10.99
N HIS A 46 14.16 -0.67 11.17
CA HIS A 46 13.61 -0.12 12.41
C HIS A 46 12.17 -0.57 12.72
N ALA A 47 11.41 -1.05 11.74
CA ALA A 47 10.02 -1.46 11.94
C ALA A 47 9.90 -2.86 12.55
N TYR A 48 10.94 -3.70 12.43
CA TYR A 48 10.84 -5.12 12.81
C TYR A 48 12.10 -5.71 13.47
N TYR A 49 13.25 -5.04 13.42
CA TYR A 49 14.53 -5.65 13.79
C TYR A 49 14.65 -5.98 15.29
N LEU A 50 13.93 -5.28 16.17
CA LEU A 50 13.95 -5.60 17.60
C LEU A 50 13.42 -7.03 17.86
N ASP A 51 12.30 -7.39 17.24
CA ASP A 51 11.60 -8.65 17.47
C ASP A 51 12.05 -9.77 16.51
N TYR A 52 12.37 -9.44 15.26
CA TYR A 52 12.62 -10.42 14.20
C TYR A 52 14.06 -10.44 13.68
N LYS A 53 14.91 -9.48 14.08
CA LYS A 53 16.30 -9.34 13.61
C LYS A 53 16.37 -9.38 12.07
N ASN A 54 17.07 -10.36 11.49
CA ASN A 54 17.21 -10.52 10.05
C ASN A 54 16.08 -11.35 9.39
N ASP A 55 15.14 -11.89 10.17
CA ASP A 55 14.07 -12.74 9.68
C ASP A 55 12.87 -11.92 9.17
N LYS A 56 13.06 -11.33 7.98
CA LYS A 56 12.02 -10.56 7.28
C LYS A 56 10.81 -11.41 6.94
N VAL A 57 11.00 -12.69 6.63
CA VAL A 57 9.91 -13.59 6.21
C VAL A 57 8.94 -13.78 7.35
N ARG A 58 9.47 -14.02 8.57
CA ARG A 58 8.63 -14.15 9.76
C ARG A 58 7.90 -12.86 10.11
N TYR A 59 8.55 -11.69 9.98
CA TYR A 59 7.89 -10.40 10.17
C TYR A 59 6.70 -10.21 9.22
N VAL A 60 6.91 -10.43 7.91
CA VAL A 60 5.85 -10.28 6.90
C VAL A 60 4.72 -11.29 7.15
N SER A 61 5.05 -12.54 7.48
CA SER A 61 4.08 -13.58 7.79
C SER A 61 3.23 -13.22 9.01
N THR A 62 3.86 -12.79 10.11
CA THR A 62 3.12 -12.36 11.31
C THR A 62 2.21 -11.18 11.01
N PHE A 63 2.72 -10.18 10.27
CA PHE A 63 1.93 -9.01 9.92
C PHE A 63 0.68 -9.41 9.13
N MET A 64 0.85 -10.17 8.04
CA MET A 64 -0.25 -10.57 7.15
C MET A 64 -1.28 -11.46 7.85
N ASN A 65 -0.83 -12.40 8.68
CA ASN A 65 -1.71 -13.38 9.30
C ASN A 65 -2.42 -12.86 10.55
N HIS A 66 -1.83 -11.88 11.25
CA HIS A 66 -2.28 -11.53 12.61
C HIS A 66 -2.49 -10.03 12.85
N LEU A 67 -1.87 -9.14 12.08
CA LEU A 67 -1.86 -7.69 12.38
C LEU A 67 -2.62 -6.84 11.36
N VAL A 68 -2.87 -7.35 10.15
CA VAL A 68 -3.63 -6.61 9.13
C VAL A 68 -5.06 -6.39 9.59
N SER A 69 -5.46 -5.11 9.65
CA SER A 69 -6.87 -4.74 9.81
C SER A 69 -7.60 -4.84 8.47
N TRP A 70 -8.16 -6.02 8.19
CA TRP A 70 -8.91 -6.27 6.96
C TRP A 70 -10.16 -5.40 6.83
N ASN A 71 -10.86 -5.10 7.93
CA ASN A 71 -12.00 -4.18 7.91
C ASN A 71 -11.60 -2.79 7.38
N ALA A 72 -10.48 -2.25 7.87
CA ALA A 72 -9.99 -0.96 7.41
C ALA A 72 -9.53 -1.02 5.95
N ALA A 73 -8.93 -2.12 5.50
CA ALA A 73 -8.58 -2.34 4.10
C ALA A 73 -9.83 -2.38 3.20
N THR A 74 -10.88 -3.09 3.61
CA THR A 74 -12.16 -3.16 2.89
C THR A 74 -12.83 -1.79 2.77
N ILE A 75 -12.86 -1.01 3.86
CA ILE A 75 -13.42 0.35 3.83
C ILE A 75 -12.65 1.25 2.86
N ARG A 76 -11.30 1.16 2.86
CA ARG A 76 -10.46 1.90 1.91
C ARG A 76 -10.71 1.45 0.48
N MET A 77 -10.84 0.14 0.24
CA MET A 77 -11.13 -0.41 -1.08
C MET A 77 -12.47 0.08 -1.62
N ALA A 78 -13.54 0.03 -0.83
CA ALA A 78 -14.86 0.51 -1.25
C ALA A 78 -14.85 1.99 -1.64
N ARG A 79 -14.12 2.83 -0.88
CA ARG A 79 -13.93 4.25 -1.22
C ARG A 79 -13.12 4.44 -2.51
N ALA A 80 -12.06 3.64 -2.68
CA ALA A 80 -11.22 3.68 -3.88
C ALA A 80 -12.00 3.29 -5.13
N GLU A 81 -12.79 2.22 -5.07
CA GLU A 81 -13.66 1.79 -6.18
C GLU A 81 -14.72 2.83 -6.51
N ALA A 82 -15.39 3.40 -5.51
CA ALA A 82 -16.36 4.47 -5.73
C ALA A 82 -15.72 5.66 -6.47
N PHE A 83 -14.53 6.09 -6.03
CA PHE A 83 -13.78 7.17 -6.65
C PHE A 83 -13.38 6.85 -8.11
N VAL A 84 -12.87 5.64 -8.37
CA VAL A 84 -12.47 5.21 -9.71
C VAL A 84 -13.67 5.03 -10.66
N ASN A 85 -14.83 4.64 -10.14
CA ASN A 85 -16.04 4.40 -10.92
C ASN A 85 -16.82 5.68 -11.24
N LEU A 86 -16.74 6.71 -10.38
CA LEU A 86 -17.36 8.02 -10.63
C LEU A 86 -16.78 8.74 -11.86
N GLY A 87 -15.56 8.37 -12.29
CA GLY A 87 -14.85 9.05 -13.37
C GLY A 87 -14.40 10.46 -12.95
N GLU A 88 -13.68 11.16 -13.83
CA GLU A 88 -13.34 12.57 -13.55
C GLU A 88 -14.61 13.40 -13.52
N PRO A 89 -14.81 14.27 -12.51
CA PRO A 89 -15.93 15.18 -12.51
C PRO A 89 -15.86 16.04 -13.77
N LYS A 90 -16.85 15.93 -14.65
CA LYS A 90 -17.02 16.84 -15.78
C LYS A 90 -17.43 18.20 -15.24
N ILE A 91 -16.46 18.97 -14.75
CA ILE A 91 -16.67 20.36 -14.38
C ILE A 91 -16.90 21.11 -15.70
N PRO A 92 -18.08 21.72 -15.92
CA PRO A 92 -18.27 22.55 -17.09
C PRO A 92 -17.27 23.70 -17.01
N ILE A 93 -16.40 23.81 -18.00
CA ILE A 93 -15.64 25.03 -18.26
C ILE A 93 -16.67 26.12 -18.59
N ALA A 94 -16.63 27.22 -17.83
CA ALA A 94 -17.44 28.40 -18.08
C ALA A 94 -17.00 29.12 -19.35
#